data_AF-A0A6G3Z5H8-F1
#
_entry.id   AF-A0A6G3Z5H8-F1
#
_cell.length_a   1.000
_cell.length_b   1.000
_cell.length_c   1.000
_cell.angle_alpha   90.00
_cell.angle_beta   90.00
_cell.angle_gamma   90.00
#
_symmetry.space_group_name_H-M   'P 1'
#
loop_
_entity.id
_entity.type
_entity.pdbx_description
1 polymer ?
#
loop_
_entity_poly.entity_id
_entity_poly.type
_entity_poly.pdbx_seq_one_letter_code
_entity_poly.pdbx_strand_id
1 'polypeptide(L)'
;MPSVEPIRLRLAIERLSSAATDHYAIWVVEAPYPGGYVHYDRIWTDDLKQLWQNWLQFFSLRGLPQVPHVPSAYVPQFVTDNLIEDPSATNRSYTGRLMQTLGVRLWQWLFDGAIQSSLDQSLGMALGQGSPLCLCLDIRDPYLISLPWEIMQPQPGRQALSLGENIRFSRTTSDVDPLPSCSLDQSLKILLVLGEEDVASQTPISSSSAATLQLKAEAETLKRILRGEMSSGFRNRGMTAPCQVDVLLRPSPAELIKVIERGRYNVFFYAGHGVPAPDGGLLFLNARAPLNGTELAQVLTRCRVKLAVFNTCWGAQPDQQNQEPIPRSSLAEVLLHHGVPAVLAMRDSIADEEALSFIQVFSQALAARNPVDRAVAIARQHLLTLYKFNQPAWTLPVLYVHPDFDNQLLSALDTDITRLPGEGGPVSPLAAIRVAEDHSLVWHIYGGVMRVGRRPENDLVISEPWVSSRHAEIFCRQSSGRGNATSAQKLYYLRDNSRYGTFCQGKDGWQHIHRQEVALQSGTQLRFGSPQGRLMEFVIEG
;
A
#
# COMPACT_ATOMS: atom_id res chain seq x y z
N MET A 1 -11.42 10.75 -16.49
CA MET A 1 -10.25 11.52 -16.98
C MET A 1 -9.10 10.55 -17.19
N PRO A 2 -8.20 10.73 -18.17
CA PRO A 2 -6.99 9.90 -18.24
C PRO A 2 -6.23 10.02 -16.91
N SER A 3 -5.74 8.91 -16.39
CA SER A 3 -4.96 8.89 -15.14
C SER A 3 -3.75 9.80 -15.32
N VAL A 4 -3.70 10.91 -14.57
CA VAL A 4 -2.52 11.77 -14.54
C VAL A 4 -1.39 10.96 -13.92
N GLU A 5 -0.30 10.82 -14.66
CA GLU A 5 0.89 10.10 -14.23
C GLU A 5 1.45 10.75 -12.94
N PRO A 6 1.87 9.95 -11.93
CA PRO A 6 2.38 10.51 -10.69
C PRO A 6 3.64 11.35 -10.95
N ILE A 7 3.72 12.52 -10.34
CA ILE A 7 4.89 13.40 -10.41
C ILE A 7 6.01 12.79 -9.56
N ARG A 8 7.16 12.52 -10.18
CA ARG A 8 8.31 11.84 -9.56
C ARG A 8 9.54 12.72 -9.51
N LEU A 9 10.29 12.59 -8.43
CA LEU A 9 11.63 13.13 -8.28
C LEU A 9 12.52 12.05 -7.67
N ARG A 10 13.57 11.64 -8.38
CA ARG A 10 14.52 10.63 -7.90
C ARG A 10 15.92 11.21 -7.79
N LEU A 11 16.54 11.00 -6.64
CA LEU A 11 17.90 11.44 -6.36
C LEU A 11 18.81 10.23 -6.19
N ALA A 12 19.93 10.20 -6.91
CA ALA A 12 21.01 9.25 -6.69
C ALA A 12 22.11 9.90 -5.85
N ILE A 13 22.59 9.19 -4.82
CA ILE A 13 23.65 9.63 -3.91
C ILE A 13 24.79 8.62 -4.01
N GLU A 14 25.96 9.06 -4.47
CA GLU A 14 27.15 8.22 -4.62
C GLU A 14 28.39 8.91 -4.09
N ARG A 15 29.35 8.14 -3.61
CA ARG A 15 30.63 8.66 -3.15
C ARG A 15 31.59 8.86 -4.33
N LEU A 16 32.27 10.00 -4.35
CA LEU A 16 33.24 10.33 -5.39
C LEU A 16 34.55 9.55 -5.17
N SER A 17 34.82 8.57 -6.02
CA SER A 17 35.99 7.69 -5.93
C SER A 17 37.34 8.41 -6.16
N SER A 18 37.34 9.54 -6.86
CA SER A 18 38.53 10.33 -7.16
C SER A 18 38.80 11.50 -6.19
N ALA A 19 37.94 11.70 -5.19
CA ALA A 19 38.02 12.81 -4.24
C ALA A 19 38.37 12.33 -2.82
N ALA A 20 38.53 13.25 -1.87
CA ALA A 20 38.75 12.86 -0.48
C ALA A 20 37.53 12.06 0.06
N THR A 21 37.78 11.21 1.05
CA THR A 21 36.86 10.17 1.55
C THR A 21 35.44 10.62 1.92
N ASP A 22 35.17 11.91 2.09
CA ASP A 22 33.86 12.43 2.49
C ASP A 22 33.12 13.20 1.39
N HIS A 23 33.53 13.07 0.12
CA HIS A 23 32.86 13.74 -0.99
C HIS A 23 31.82 12.83 -1.66
N TYR A 24 30.63 13.38 -1.86
CA TYR A 24 29.49 12.71 -2.45
C TYR A 24 28.93 13.56 -3.59
N ALA A 25 28.50 12.90 -4.65
CA ALA A 25 27.74 13.52 -5.72
C ALA A 25 26.26 13.15 -5.57
N ILE A 26 25.41 14.16 -5.77
CA ILE A 26 23.96 14.02 -5.74
C ILE A 26 23.44 14.38 -7.13
N TRP A 27 22.81 13.42 -7.80
CA TRP A 27 22.17 13.64 -9.10
C TRP A 27 20.67 13.52 -9.00
N VAL A 28 19.95 14.42 -9.66
CA VAL A 28 18.54 14.19 -9.98
C VAL A 28 18.48 13.35 -11.25
N VAL A 29 18.14 12.07 -11.09
CA VAL A 29 18.10 11.08 -12.17
C VAL A 29 16.71 10.92 -12.78
N GLU A 30 15.69 11.49 -12.14
CA GLU A 30 14.32 11.56 -12.64
C GLU A 30 13.68 12.85 -12.13
N ALA A 31 13.14 13.67 -13.03
CA ALA A 31 12.42 14.90 -12.71
C ALA A 31 11.24 15.10 -13.68
N PRO A 32 10.18 15.80 -13.27
CA PRO A 32 8.97 15.98 -14.08
C PRO A 32 9.14 17.08 -15.16
N TYR A 33 10.32 17.68 -15.26
CA TYR A 33 10.65 18.71 -16.23
C TYR A 33 12.16 18.66 -16.58
N PRO A 34 12.55 19.06 -17.80
CA PRO A 34 13.93 18.89 -18.28
C PRO A 34 15.01 19.63 -17.46
N GLY A 35 14.68 20.81 -16.91
CA GLY A 35 15.62 21.59 -16.10
C GLY A 35 15.86 21.03 -14.69
N GLY A 36 15.12 20.00 -14.27
CA GLY A 36 15.24 19.41 -12.94
C GLY A 36 16.39 18.42 -12.82
N TYR A 37 16.95 17.95 -13.95
CA TYR A 37 18.08 17.03 -14.02
C TYR A 37 19.37 17.81 -13.74
N VAL A 38 19.74 17.84 -12.46
CA VAL A 38 20.87 18.61 -11.95
C VAL A 38 21.81 17.73 -11.16
N HIS A 39 23.03 18.23 -10.98
CA HIS A 39 24.10 17.58 -10.22
C HIS A 39 24.64 18.55 -9.18
N TYR A 40 24.97 18.05 -8.00
CA TYR A 40 25.59 18.85 -6.96
C TYR A 40 26.51 18.01 -6.07
N ASP A 41 27.75 18.48 -5.88
CA ASP A 41 28.74 17.85 -5.02
C ASP A 41 28.60 18.35 -3.59
N ARG A 42 28.72 17.43 -2.63
CA ARG A 42 28.59 17.69 -1.19
C ARG A 42 29.67 16.99 -0.41
N ILE A 43 30.08 17.65 0.66
CA ILE A 43 30.98 17.06 1.66
C ILE A 43 30.13 16.55 2.82
N TRP A 44 30.40 15.33 3.27
CA TRP A 44 29.86 14.80 4.52
C TRP A 44 30.66 15.37 5.69
N THR A 45 30.06 16.34 6.38
CA THR A 45 30.76 17.14 7.40
C THR A 45 31.02 16.36 8.69
N ASP A 46 32.02 16.78 9.45
CA ASP A 46 32.32 16.18 10.76
C ASP A 46 31.16 16.35 11.75
N ASP A 47 30.42 17.46 11.67
CA ASP A 47 29.18 17.68 12.42
C ASP A 47 28.14 16.58 12.15
N LEU A 48 27.93 16.21 10.87
CA LEU A 48 27.02 15.13 10.49
C LEU A 48 27.51 13.77 10.98
N LYS A 49 28.83 13.51 10.88
CA LYS A 49 29.43 12.30 11.44
C LYS A 49 29.19 12.21 12.95
N GLN A 50 29.36 13.30 13.69
CA GLN A 50 29.15 13.34 15.14
C GLN A 50 27.68 13.15 15.50
N LEU A 51 26.75 13.81 14.79
CA LEU A 51 25.31 13.61 15.00
C LEU A 51 24.89 12.17 14.73
N TRP A 52 25.46 11.54 13.70
CA TRP A 52 25.22 10.14 13.40
C TRP A 52 25.77 9.20 14.48
N GLN A 53 26.99 9.44 14.98
CA GLN A 53 27.53 8.65 16.10
C GLN A 53 26.68 8.78 17.36
N ASN A 54 26.21 9.99 17.68
CA ASN A 54 25.29 10.21 18.78
C ASN A 54 23.96 9.47 18.55
N TRP A 55 23.44 9.48 17.32
CA TRP A 55 22.24 8.71 16.99
C TRP A 55 22.43 7.22 17.29
N LEU A 56 23.52 6.63 16.81
CA LEU A 56 23.84 5.22 17.05
C LEU A 56 23.88 4.91 18.54
N GLN A 57 24.47 5.78 19.36
CA GLN A 57 24.57 5.59 20.80
C GLN A 57 23.20 5.55 21.51
N PHE A 58 22.24 6.37 21.06
CA PHE A 58 20.94 6.51 21.73
C PHE A 58 19.83 5.63 21.16
N PHE A 59 19.90 5.30 19.87
CA PHE A 59 18.79 4.68 19.14
C PHE A 59 19.15 3.37 18.45
N SER A 60 20.43 3.04 18.31
CA SER A 60 20.84 1.75 17.74
C SER A 60 21.22 0.78 18.85
N LEU A 61 20.66 -0.43 18.78
CA LEU A 61 21.00 -1.53 19.69
C LEU A 61 22.31 -2.25 19.27
N ARG A 62 22.94 -1.85 18.16
CA ARG A 62 24.23 -2.39 17.71
C ARG A 62 25.33 -1.99 18.70
N GLY A 63 25.70 -2.92 19.58
CA GLY A 63 26.77 -2.75 20.58
C GLY A 63 26.41 -3.29 21.97
N LEU A 64 25.13 -3.53 22.22
CA LEU A 64 24.68 -4.30 23.38
C LEU A 64 24.68 -5.79 23.02
N PRO A 65 24.92 -6.72 23.97
CA PRO A 65 24.65 -8.14 23.76
C PRO A 65 23.22 -8.27 23.20
N GLN A 66 22.97 -9.20 22.27
CA GLN A 66 21.59 -9.53 21.88
C GLN A 66 20.82 -9.87 23.14
N VAL A 67 20.01 -8.94 23.63
CA VAL A 67 19.20 -9.17 24.81
C VAL A 67 18.07 -10.08 24.33
N PRO A 68 17.86 -11.24 24.97
CA PRO A 68 16.71 -12.08 24.67
C PRO A 68 15.43 -11.23 24.73
N HIS A 69 14.44 -11.57 23.90
CA HIS A 69 13.10 -10.98 23.91
C HIS A 69 12.73 -10.51 25.31
N VAL A 70 12.56 -9.21 25.47
CA VAL A 70 12.03 -8.65 26.71
C VAL A 70 10.52 -8.84 26.61
N PRO A 71 9.91 -9.81 27.34
CA PRO A 71 8.46 -9.91 27.38
C PRO A 71 7.92 -8.55 27.84
N SER A 72 6.72 -8.14 27.46
CA SER A 72 6.14 -6.84 27.87
C SER A 72 6.14 -6.61 29.40
N ALA A 73 6.28 -7.67 30.19
CA ALA A 73 6.52 -7.64 31.64
C ALA A 73 7.88 -7.05 32.09
N TYR A 74 8.88 -6.96 31.21
CA TYR A 74 10.24 -6.47 31.50
C TYR A 74 10.63 -5.21 30.73
N VAL A 75 9.77 -4.72 29.83
CA VAL A 75 9.83 -3.31 29.42
C VAL A 75 9.45 -2.53 30.67
N PRO A 76 10.27 -1.58 31.18
CA PRO A 76 9.83 -0.76 32.29
C PRO A 76 8.54 -0.06 31.88
N GLN A 77 7.41 -0.52 32.41
CA GLN A 77 6.21 0.30 32.48
C GLN A 77 6.64 1.50 33.31
N PHE A 78 6.95 2.60 32.64
CA PHE A 78 7.05 3.90 33.30
C PHE A 78 5.64 4.24 33.73
N VAL A 79 5.26 3.69 34.89
CA VAL A 79 4.11 4.11 35.68
C VAL A 79 4.34 5.58 35.95
N THR A 80 3.60 6.42 35.23
CA THR A 80 3.35 7.79 35.64
C THR A 80 2.65 7.73 36.99
N ASP A 81 3.42 7.94 38.04
CA ASP A 81 3.03 8.73 39.21
C ASP A 81 4.22 8.79 40.19
N ASN A 82 4.92 9.93 40.18
CA ASN A 82 5.17 10.77 41.35
C ASN A 82 6.27 11.79 41.08
N LEU A 83 5.98 13.04 41.45
CA LEU A 83 6.79 14.24 41.31
C LEU A 83 8.06 14.16 42.17
N ILE A 84 9.22 13.90 41.55
CA ILE A 84 10.56 14.28 42.04
C ILE A 84 11.41 14.60 40.80
N GLU A 85 12.18 15.68 40.81
CA GLU A 85 13.01 16.18 39.69
C GLU A 85 13.76 15.04 38.96
N ASP A 86 13.39 14.82 37.69
CA ASP A 86 13.68 13.58 36.96
C ASP A 86 14.82 13.77 35.92
N PRO A 87 15.98 13.09 36.06
CA PRO A 87 17.04 13.04 35.04
C PRO A 87 16.54 12.53 33.67
N SER A 88 15.43 11.80 33.63
CA SER A 88 14.80 11.32 32.39
C SER A 88 14.20 12.45 31.56
N ALA A 89 13.79 13.57 32.17
CA ALA A 89 13.27 14.73 31.45
C ALA A 89 14.37 15.38 30.60
N THR A 90 15.59 15.47 31.14
CA THR A 90 16.78 15.96 30.43
C THR A 90 17.15 15.06 29.26
N ASN A 91 17.13 13.73 29.47
CA ASN A 91 17.40 12.75 28.41
C ASN A 91 16.33 12.75 27.31
N ARG A 92 15.04 12.84 27.67
CA ARG A 92 13.93 12.95 26.69
C ARG A 92 14.02 14.22 25.86
N SER A 93 14.38 15.34 26.51
CA SER A 93 14.62 16.62 25.85
C SER A 93 15.83 16.55 24.91
N TYR A 94 16.88 15.81 25.29
CA TYR A 94 18.07 15.60 24.47
C TYR A 94 17.80 14.71 23.25
N THR A 95 17.16 13.55 23.40
CA THR A 95 16.88 12.63 22.28
C THR A 95 15.94 13.24 21.25
N GLY A 96 14.93 14.01 21.69
CA GLY A 96 14.07 14.78 20.78
C GLY A 96 14.84 15.84 19.99
N ARG A 97 15.75 16.59 20.65
CA ARG A 97 16.63 17.55 19.98
C ARG A 97 17.59 16.87 19.00
N LEU A 98 18.16 15.74 19.37
CA LEU A 98 19.08 14.98 18.51
C LEU A 98 18.37 14.53 17.22
N MET A 99 17.17 13.95 17.34
CA MET A 99 16.39 13.52 16.19
C MET A 99 16.02 14.69 15.26
N GLN A 100 15.53 15.80 15.82
CA GLN A 100 15.23 17.00 15.03
C GLN A 100 16.48 17.58 14.37
N THR A 101 17.59 17.68 15.10
CA THR A 101 18.83 18.26 14.59
C THR A 101 19.40 17.40 13.46
N LEU A 102 19.43 16.08 13.63
CA LEU A 102 19.86 15.16 12.58
C LEU A 102 18.95 15.28 11.35
N GLY A 103 17.63 15.29 11.53
CA GLY A 103 16.69 15.44 10.41
C GLY A 103 16.85 16.74 9.63
N VAL A 104 17.03 17.87 10.32
CA VAL A 104 17.29 19.16 9.67
C VAL A 104 18.64 19.17 8.95
N ARG A 105 19.69 18.57 9.55
CA ARG A 105 21.02 18.52 8.94
C ARG A 105 21.08 17.60 7.74
N LEU A 106 20.39 16.45 7.77
CA LEU A 106 20.25 15.57 6.61
C LEU A 106 19.50 16.28 5.47
N TRP A 107 18.43 17.02 5.77
CA TRP A 107 17.72 17.82 4.76
C TRP A 107 18.64 18.86 4.13
N GLN A 108 19.28 19.69 4.94
CA GLN A 108 20.20 20.75 4.47
C GLN A 108 21.40 20.19 3.71
N TRP A 109 21.77 18.94 4.00
CA TRP A 109 22.82 18.25 3.28
C TRP A 109 22.39 17.81 1.89
N LEU A 110 21.21 17.20 1.79
CA LEU A 110 20.67 16.63 0.55
C LEU A 110 20.09 17.70 -0.38
N PHE A 111 19.28 18.61 0.15
CA PHE A 111 18.58 19.63 -0.61
C PHE A 111 19.26 20.98 -0.43
N ASP A 112 20.25 21.24 -1.30
CA ASP A 112 20.91 22.54 -1.42
C ASP A 112 21.01 22.98 -2.88
N GLY A 113 21.14 24.28 -3.10
CA GLY A 113 21.36 24.89 -4.41
C GLY A 113 20.39 24.37 -5.49
N ALA A 114 20.95 23.78 -6.54
CA ALA A 114 20.18 23.26 -7.67
C ALA A 114 19.25 22.10 -7.29
N ILE A 115 19.64 21.26 -6.31
CA ILE A 115 18.84 20.12 -5.86
C ILE A 115 17.58 20.60 -5.13
N GLN A 116 17.73 21.60 -4.24
CA GLN A 116 16.58 22.24 -3.57
C GLN A 116 15.64 22.89 -4.59
N SER A 117 16.19 23.59 -5.59
CA SER A 117 15.41 24.17 -6.68
C SER A 117 14.63 23.10 -7.47
N SER A 118 15.24 21.92 -7.66
CA SER A 118 14.62 20.79 -8.34
C SER A 118 13.43 20.23 -7.54
N LEU A 119 13.62 20.08 -6.23
CA LEU A 119 12.57 19.68 -5.28
C LEU A 119 11.40 20.67 -5.27
N ASP A 120 11.67 21.97 -5.11
CA ASP A 120 10.62 22.98 -4.94
C ASP A 120 9.72 23.10 -6.18
N GLN A 121 10.31 23.04 -7.38
CA GLN A 121 9.55 23.04 -8.63
C GLN A 121 8.73 21.75 -8.80
N SER A 122 9.34 20.58 -8.53
CA SER A 122 8.64 19.30 -8.61
C SER A 122 7.47 19.22 -7.64
N LEU A 123 7.67 19.72 -6.41
CA LEU A 123 6.61 19.82 -5.40
C LEU A 123 5.52 20.80 -5.83
N GLY A 124 5.89 21.96 -6.38
CA GLY A 124 4.94 22.93 -6.93
C GLY A 124 4.07 22.36 -8.05
N MET A 125 4.66 21.56 -8.96
CA MET A 125 3.94 20.86 -10.03
C MET A 125 2.96 19.82 -9.46
N ALA A 126 3.39 19.01 -8.49
CA ALA A 126 2.55 18.01 -7.84
C ALA A 126 1.35 18.66 -7.12
N LEU A 127 1.60 19.72 -6.35
CA LEU A 127 0.56 20.52 -5.70
C LEU A 127 -0.42 21.13 -6.71
N GLY A 128 0.08 21.63 -7.84
CA GLY A 128 -0.75 22.15 -8.94
C GLY A 128 -1.66 21.10 -9.59
N GLN A 129 -1.27 19.82 -9.54
CA GLN A 129 -2.08 18.69 -10.01
C GLN A 129 -2.98 18.08 -8.92
N GLY A 130 -2.90 18.57 -7.68
CA GLY A 130 -3.61 17.98 -6.55
C GLY A 130 -3.14 16.57 -6.19
N SER A 131 -1.90 16.21 -6.56
CA SER A 131 -1.28 14.91 -6.28
C SER A 131 -0.03 15.09 -5.41
N PRO A 132 0.37 14.07 -4.63
CA PRO A 132 1.63 14.14 -3.89
C PRO A 132 2.83 13.90 -4.81
N LEU A 133 3.97 14.50 -4.48
CA LEU A 133 5.26 14.22 -5.12
C LEU A 133 5.78 12.85 -4.66
N CYS A 134 6.06 11.94 -5.59
CA CYS A 134 6.80 10.72 -5.32
C CYS A 134 8.30 11.01 -5.29
N LEU A 135 8.85 11.17 -4.08
CA LEU A 135 10.27 11.42 -3.83
C LEU A 135 10.97 10.10 -3.50
N CYS A 136 12.00 9.77 -4.28
CA CYS A 136 12.73 8.51 -4.15
C CYS A 136 14.24 8.74 -4.02
N LEU A 137 14.90 8.05 -3.09
CA LEU A 137 16.35 8.08 -2.92
C LEU A 137 16.99 6.75 -3.38
N ASP A 138 17.91 6.84 -4.33
CA ASP A 138 18.85 5.79 -4.74
C ASP A 138 20.18 6.01 -4.00
N ILE A 139 20.35 5.32 -2.87
CA ILE A 139 21.54 5.46 -2.02
C ILE A 139 22.54 4.40 -2.42
N ARG A 140 23.60 4.79 -3.13
CA ARG A 140 24.59 3.85 -3.69
C ARG A 140 25.76 3.56 -2.76
N ASP A 141 26.07 4.50 -1.87
CA ASP A 141 27.10 4.27 -0.85
C ASP A 141 26.52 3.48 0.34
N PRO A 142 27.07 2.28 0.65
CA PRO A 142 26.56 1.42 1.72
C PRO A 142 26.67 2.03 3.12
N TYR A 143 27.58 2.97 3.37
CA TYR A 143 27.69 3.67 4.67
C TYR A 143 26.46 4.57 4.93
N LEU A 144 25.83 5.07 3.88
CA LEU A 144 24.66 5.95 3.97
C LEU A 144 23.33 5.20 4.08
N ILE A 145 23.29 3.90 3.78
CA ILE A 145 22.06 3.08 3.83
C ILE A 145 21.46 3.07 5.25
N SER A 146 22.31 2.99 6.27
CA SER A 146 21.88 2.91 7.67
C SER A 146 21.29 4.22 8.23
N LEU A 147 21.43 5.34 7.53
CA LEU A 147 20.91 6.62 8.01
C LEU A 147 19.37 6.64 8.01
N PRO A 148 18.74 7.32 8.97
CA PRO A 148 17.30 7.44 9.08
C PRO A 148 16.75 8.53 8.14
N TRP A 149 16.95 8.42 6.83
CA TRP A 149 16.51 9.43 5.83
C TRP A 149 15.03 9.84 5.95
N GLU A 150 14.20 8.98 6.53
CA GLU A 150 12.79 9.22 6.82
C GLU A 150 12.56 10.44 7.73
N ILE A 151 13.53 10.79 8.60
CA ILE A 151 13.38 11.87 9.58
C ILE A 151 13.67 13.26 9.01
N MET A 152 14.09 13.39 7.75
CA MET A 152 14.52 14.70 7.24
C MET A 152 13.42 15.75 7.36
N GLN A 153 13.82 16.97 7.73
CA GLN A 153 12.92 18.09 7.99
C GLN A 153 13.47 19.35 7.30
N PRO A 154 12.66 20.11 6.54
CA PRO A 154 13.13 21.31 5.86
C PRO A 154 13.66 22.39 6.81
N GLN A 155 13.05 22.49 7.99
CA GLN A 155 13.44 23.44 9.03
C GLN A 155 12.90 22.96 10.39
N PRO A 156 13.46 23.47 11.51
CA PRO A 156 12.93 23.18 12.84
C PRO A 156 11.43 23.46 12.95
N GLY A 157 10.71 22.60 13.65
CA GLY A 157 9.25 22.70 13.85
C GLY A 157 8.39 22.27 12.66
N ARG A 158 8.96 21.93 11.49
CA ARG A 158 8.21 21.27 10.41
C ARG A 158 8.18 19.76 10.62
N GLN A 159 7.14 19.13 10.10
CA GLN A 159 6.99 17.68 10.09
C GLN A 159 8.09 17.02 9.24
N ALA A 160 8.52 15.81 9.62
CA ALA A 160 9.42 15.00 8.81
C ALA A 160 8.76 14.61 7.48
N LEU A 161 9.51 14.58 6.37
CA LEU A 161 8.93 14.34 5.04
C LEU A 161 8.21 13.00 4.94
N SER A 162 8.67 11.98 5.66
CA SER A 162 8.14 10.62 5.55
C SER A 162 6.74 10.46 6.16
N LEU A 163 6.24 11.54 6.77
CA LEU A 163 4.93 11.64 7.40
C LEU A 163 4.02 12.60 6.63
N GLY A 164 4.52 13.35 5.65
CA GLY A 164 3.76 14.39 4.97
C GLY A 164 2.70 13.81 4.03
N GLU A 165 1.65 14.59 3.76
CA GLU A 165 0.64 14.22 2.76
C GLU A 165 1.06 14.55 1.34
N ASN A 166 1.88 15.60 1.18
CA ASN A 166 2.31 16.16 -0.11
C ASN A 166 3.51 15.43 -0.71
N ILE A 167 4.23 14.62 0.06
CA ILE A 167 5.39 13.85 -0.39
C ILE A 167 5.16 12.38 -0.03
N ARG A 168 5.30 11.50 -1.02
CA ARG A 168 5.44 10.06 -0.84
C ARG A 168 6.92 9.72 -0.89
N PHE A 169 7.44 9.19 0.22
CA PHE A 169 8.87 8.94 0.37
C PHE A 169 9.18 7.44 0.31
N SER A 170 10.15 7.07 -0.53
CA SER A 170 10.68 5.71 -0.63
C SER A 170 12.18 5.73 -0.93
N ARG A 171 12.82 4.57 -0.76
CA ARG A 171 14.17 4.31 -1.25
C ARG A 171 14.11 3.39 -2.47
N THR A 172 15.20 3.29 -3.22
CA THR A 172 15.32 2.37 -4.35
C THR A 172 16.77 1.92 -4.52
N THR A 173 17.00 1.02 -5.48
CA THR A 173 18.33 0.70 -6.01
C THR A 173 18.25 0.81 -7.53
N SER A 174 19.24 1.43 -8.16
CA SER A 174 19.24 1.67 -9.62
C SER A 174 19.71 0.48 -10.45
N ASP A 175 20.37 -0.51 -9.85
CA ASP A 175 20.82 -1.71 -10.54
C ASP A 175 19.73 -2.77 -10.51
N VAL A 176 18.69 -2.60 -11.34
CA VAL A 176 17.54 -3.49 -11.41
C VAL A 176 17.07 -3.67 -12.86
N ASP A 177 16.62 -4.88 -13.19
CA ASP A 177 15.98 -5.15 -14.48
C ASP A 177 14.54 -4.61 -14.49
N PRO A 178 14.00 -4.17 -15.66
CA PRO A 178 12.63 -3.67 -15.73
C PRO A 178 11.57 -4.65 -15.24
N LEU A 179 10.53 -4.15 -14.57
CA LEU A 179 9.45 -5.01 -14.10
C LEU A 179 8.54 -5.45 -15.25
N PRO A 180 8.05 -6.71 -15.23
CA PRO A 180 6.97 -7.12 -16.11
C PRO A 180 5.68 -6.37 -15.76
N SER A 181 4.87 -6.04 -16.78
CA SER A 181 3.57 -5.40 -16.56
C SER A 181 2.70 -6.23 -15.63
N CYS A 182 2.19 -5.61 -14.57
CA CYS A 182 1.36 -6.28 -13.57
C CYS A 182 0.00 -5.62 -13.45
N SER A 183 -1.08 -6.41 -13.49
CA SER A 183 -2.44 -5.92 -13.27
C SER A 183 -2.67 -5.65 -11.78
N LEU A 184 -3.39 -4.57 -11.45
CA LEU A 184 -3.83 -4.32 -10.08
C LEU A 184 -4.80 -5.42 -9.60
N ASP A 185 -4.71 -5.80 -8.33
CA ASP A 185 -5.59 -6.83 -7.75
C ASP A 185 -6.88 -6.23 -7.20
N GLN A 186 -7.90 -7.07 -7.03
CA GLN A 186 -9.17 -6.66 -6.41
C GLN A 186 -9.23 -6.91 -4.90
N SER A 187 -8.35 -7.77 -4.39
CA SER A 187 -8.31 -8.25 -3.00
C SER A 187 -6.87 -8.36 -2.50
N LEU A 188 -6.66 -8.14 -1.20
CA LEU A 188 -5.41 -8.48 -0.54
C LEU A 188 -5.38 -9.98 -0.26
N LYS A 189 -4.31 -10.65 -0.70
CA LYS A 189 -4.01 -12.05 -0.42
C LYS A 189 -2.63 -12.11 0.21
N ILE A 190 -2.63 -12.22 1.53
CA ILE A 190 -1.43 -12.16 2.35
C ILE A 190 -1.05 -13.57 2.77
N LEU A 191 0.20 -13.95 2.52
CA LEU A 191 0.82 -15.09 3.17
C LEU A 191 1.62 -14.60 4.38
N LEU A 192 1.17 -14.94 5.58
CA LEU A 192 1.90 -14.71 6.82
C LEU A 192 2.78 -15.91 7.14
N VAL A 193 4.09 -15.70 7.22
CA VAL A 193 5.07 -16.69 7.64
C VAL A 193 5.67 -16.26 8.97
N LEU A 194 5.54 -17.15 9.96
CA LEU A 194 6.19 -17.00 11.27
C LEU A 194 7.37 -17.96 11.34
N GLY A 195 8.57 -17.40 11.42
CA GLY A 195 9.84 -18.12 11.45
C GLY A 195 10.22 -18.61 12.85
N GLU A 196 11.50 -18.96 13.02
CA GLU A 196 12.08 -19.24 14.34
C GLU A 196 12.39 -17.91 15.05
N GLU A 197 12.05 -17.81 16.33
CA GLU A 197 12.28 -16.59 17.14
C GLU A 197 13.57 -16.65 17.96
N ASP A 198 14.12 -17.85 18.22
CA ASP A 198 15.19 -18.01 19.19
C ASP A 198 16.21 -19.09 18.81
N VAL A 199 17.45 -18.66 18.53
CA VAL A 199 18.61 -19.57 18.39
C VAL A 199 19.53 -19.44 19.62
N ALA A 200 19.33 -18.41 20.46
CA ALA A 200 20.25 -18.04 21.53
C ALA A 200 19.83 -18.55 22.92
N SER A 201 18.55 -18.82 23.17
CA SER A 201 18.11 -19.46 24.42
C SER A 201 18.24 -20.99 24.36
N GLN A 202 19.47 -21.48 24.35
CA GLN A 202 19.77 -22.85 24.80
C GLN A 202 19.62 -22.98 26.32
N THR A 203 18.50 -22.51 26.89
CA THR A 203 18.04 -22.99 28.19
C THR A 203 17.12 -24.18 27.91
N PRO A 204 17.57 -25.43 28.15
CA PRO A 204 16.67 -26.57 28.11
C PRO A 204 15.74 -26.37 29.32
N ILE A 205 14.43 -26.18 29.11
CA ILE A 205 13.31 -26.53 30.03
C ILE A 205 11.97 -25.91 29.59
N SER A 206 11.92 -24.91 28.69
CA SER A 206 10.63 -24.45 28.16
C SER A 206 9.99 -25.55 27.31
N SER A 207 8.99 -26.26 27.85
CA SER A 207 8.28 -27.34 27.15
C SER A 207 7.90 -26.89 25.73
N SER A 208 8.34 -27.63 24.71
CA SER A 208 8.12 -27.32 23.29
C SER A 208 6.65 -27.08 22.93
N SER A 209 5.72 -27.61 23.73
CA SER A 209 4.29 -27.35 23.65
C SER A 209 3.90 -25.91 23.99
N ALA A 210 4.47 -25.30 25.04
CA ALA A 210 4.16 -23.95 25.48
C ALA A 210 4.64 -22.89 24.48
N ALA A 211 5.87 -23.00 23.99
CA ALA A 211 6.40 -22.12 22.94
C ALA A 211 5.59 -22.23 21.63
N THR A 212 5.18 -23.46 21.26
CA THR A 212 4.32 -23.67 20.08
C THR A 212 2.90 -23.11 20.27
N LEU A 213 2.37 -23.12 21.49
CA LEU A 213 1.06 -22.52 21.81
C LEU A 213 1.12 -20.99 21.75
N GLN A 214 2.21 -20.38 22.22
CA GLN A 214 2.44 -18.94 22.16
C GLN A 214 2.56 -18.45 20.72
N LEU A 215 3.36 -19.13 19.88
CA LEU A 215 3.49 -18.81 18.46
C LEU A 215 2.14 -18.93 17.72
N LYS A 216 1.31 -19.92 18.06
CA LYS A 216 -0.05 -20.06 17.50
C LYS A 216 -0.96 -18.90 17.94
N ALA A 217 -0.87 -18.46 19.19
CA ALA A 217 -1.65 -17.34 19.69
C ALA A 217 -1.25 -16.01 19.03
N GLU A 218 0.05 -15.80 18.83
CA GLU A 218 0.57 -14.68 18.05
C GLU A 218 0.09 -14.73 16.61
N ALA A 219 0.16 -15.90 15.98
CA ALA A 219 -0.29 -16.09 14.61
C ALA A 219 -1.76 -15.74 14.40
N GLU A 220 -2.64 -16.18 15.29
CA GLU A 220 -4.06 -15.83 15.22
C GLU A 220 -4.27 -14.34 15.52
N THR A 221 -3.48 -13.75 16.42
CA THR A 221 -3.50 -12.30 16.68
C THR A 221 -3.13 -11.50 15.43
N LEU A 222 -2.00 -11.82 14.80
CA LEU A 222 -1.51 -11.18 13.57
C LEU A 222 -2.48 -11.39 12.40
N LYS A 223 -3.00 -12.61 12.23
CA LYS A 223 -4.00 -12.91 11.20
C LYS A 223 -5.27 -12.07 11.37
N ARG A 224 -5.78 -11.97 12.60
CA ARG A 224 -6.95 -11.12 12.92
C ARG A 224 -6.64 -9.64 12.70
N ILE A 225 -5.42 -9.19 13.02
CA ILE A 225 -4.95 -7.82 12.75
C ILE A 225 -4.89 -7.53 11.23
N LEU A 226 -4.29 -8.43 10.45
CA LEU A 226 -4.13 -8.31 9.00
C LEU A 226 -5.49 -8.37 8.26
N ARG A 227 -6.46 -9.12 8.79
CA ARG A 227 -7.87 -9.08 8.34
C ARG A 227 -8.63 -7.83 8.80
N GLY A 228 -8.01 -7.00 9.65
CA GLY A 228 -8.56 -5.77 10.21
C GLY A 228 -9.65 -6.00 11.26
N GLU A 229 -9.82 -7.21 11.78
CA GLU A 229 -10.97 -7.64 12.61
C GLU A 229 -11.00 -7.01 14.01
N MET A 230 -9.91 -6.36 14.44
CA MET A 230 -9.80 -5.69 15.75
C MET A 230 -10.32 -4.26 15.79
N SER A 231 -10.71 -3.69 14.65
CA SER A 231 -11.10 -2.29 14.59
C SER A 231 -12.59 -2.12 14.88
N SER A 232 -12.89 -1.56 16.04
CA SER A 232 -14.25 -1.28 16.55
C SER A 232 -14.87 0.02 16.00
N GLY A 233 -14.19 0.76 15.11
CA GLY A 233 -14.68 2.02 14.55
C GLY A 233 -15.05 1.92 13.07
N PHE A 234 -16.29 2.30 12.73
CA PHE A 234 -16.81 2.64 11.39
C PHE A 234 -16.06 2.03 10.19
N ARG A 235 -16.12 0.71 10.03
CA ARG A 235 -15.81 0.07 8.75
C ARG A 235 -16.83 0.57 7.73
N ASN A 236 -16.43 1.48 6.83
CA ASN A 236 -17.13 1.66 5.56
C ASN A 236 -16.97 0.35 4.77
N ARG A 237 -17.81 -0.65 5.07
CA ARG A 237 -17.74 -2.03 4.55
C ARG A 237 -17.75 -2.13 3.01
N GLY A 238 -18.04 -1.04 2.30
CA GLY A 238 -17.97 -0.95 0.83
C GLY A 238 -16.66 -0.38 0.27
N MET A 239 -15.76 0.15 1.11
CA MET A 239 -14.52 0.81 0.65
C MET A 239 -13.27 -0.05 0.84
N THR A 240 -13.29 -1.00 1.78
CA THR A 240 -12.16 -1.90 2.04
C THR A 240 -12.16 -3.09 1.08
N ALA A 241 -11.02 -3.38 0.47
CA ALA A 241 -10.83 -4.57 -0.34
C ALA A 241 -10.98 -5.85 0.51
N PRO A 242 -11.50 -6.95 -0.06
CA PRO A 242 -11.47 -8.25 0.60
C PRO A 242 -10.03 -8.61 0.98
N CYS A 243 -9.82 -9.09 2.20
CA CYS A 243 -8.51 -9.49 2.72
C CYS A 243 -8.54 -10.97 3.12
N GLN A 244 -7.75 -11.77 2.43
CA GLN A 244 -7.46 -13.16 2.78
C GLN A 244 -6.06 -13.22 3.40
N VAL A 245 -5.95 -13.93 4.52
CA VAL A 245 -4.69 -14.18 5.22
C VAL A 245 -4.58 -15.67 5.49
N ASP A 246 -3.54 -16.28 4.92
CA ASP A 246 -3.11 -17.65 5.17
C ASP A 246 -1.84 -17.62 6.01
N VAL A 247 -1.66 -18.61 6.89
CA VAL A 247 -0.58 -18.61 7.89
C VAL A 247 0.26 -19.87 7.76
N LEU A 248 1.58 -19.72 7.78
CA LEU A 248 2.55 -20.79 7.93
C LEU A 248 3.38 -20.60 9.19
N LEU A 249 3.42 -21.64 10.02
CA LEU A 249 4.19 -21.65 11.27
C LEU A 249 5.43 -22.52 11.08
N ARG A 250 6.58 -21.89 11.21
CA ARG A 250 7.91 -22.50 11.05
C ARG A 250 8.03 -23.46 9.85
N PRO A 251 7.65 -23.05 8.63
CA PRO A 251 7.62 -23.96 7.49
C PRO A 251 9.03 -24.43 7.11
N SER A 252 9.11 -25.56 6.42
CA SER A 252 10.29 -25.86 5.59
C SER A 252 10.31 -25.01 4.31
N PRO A 253 11.48 -24.79 3.69
CA PRO A 253 11.56 -24.11 2.39
C PRO A 253 10.65 -24.75 1.32
N ALA A 254 10.59 -26.08 1.28
CA ALA A 254 9.74 -26.81 0.33
C ALA A 254 8.24 -26.56 0.57
N GLU A 255 7.80 -26.51 1.83
CA GLU A 255 6.42 -26.17 2.17
C GLU A 255 6.08 -24.73 1.83
N LEU A 256 6.99 -23.80 2.13
CA LEU A 256 6.85 -22.40 1.79
C LEU A 256 6.66 -22.20 0.28
N ILE A 257 7.55 -22.78 -0.52
CA ILE A 257 7.48 -22.73 -2.00
C ILE A 257 6.14 -23.28 -2.49
N LYS A 258 5.78 -24.48 -2.03
CA LYS A 258 4.53 -25.15 -2.43
C LYS A 258 3.29 -24.31 -2.13
N VAL A 259 3.27 -23.60 -1.01
CA VAL A 259 2.14 -22.76 -0.61
C VAL A 259 2.10 -21.48 -1.45
N ILE A 260 3.24 -20.80 -1.62
CA ILE A 260 3.31 -19.56 -2.43
C ILE A 260 2.84 -19.83 -3.86
N GLU A 261 3.31 -20.91 -4.49
CA GLU A 261 2.96 -21.29 -5.86
C GLU A 261 1.46 -21.58 -6.04
N ARG A 262 0.77 -22.04 -5.00
CA ARG A 262 -0.66 -22.41 -5.04
C ARG A 262 -1.60 -21.26 -4.67
N GLY A 263 -1.19 -20.40 -3.75
CA GLY A 263 -2.08 -19.42 -3.12
C GLY A 263 -2.32 -18.13 -3.93
N ARG A 264 -1.49 -17.84 -4.95
CA ARG A 264 -1.54 -16.59 -5.72
C ARG A 264 -1.56 -15.35 -4.81
N TYR A 265 -0.63 -15.29 -3.87
CA TYR A 265 -0.48 -14.19 -2.93
C TYR A 265 0.08 -12.95 -3.63
N ASN A 266 -0.39 -11.77 -3.26
CA ASN A 266 0.17 -10.49 -3.71
C ASN A 266 0.99 -9.80 -2.63
N VAL A 267 0.84 -10.20 -1.36
CA VAL A 267 1.65 -9.76 -0.24
C VAL A 267 2.28 -10.96 0.45
N PHE A 268 3.59 -10.92 0.64
CA PHE A 268 4.34 -11.82 1.50
C PHE A 268 4.69 -11.10 2.79
N PHE A 269 4.35 -11.69 3.93
CA PHE A 269 4.65 -11.12 5.24
C PHE A 269 5.46 -12.13 6.05
N TYR A 270 6.67 -11.76 6.46
CA TYR A 270 7.52 -12.57 7.32
C TYR A 270 7.78 -11.87 8.65
N ALA A 271 7.62 -12.62 9.74
CA ALA A 271 8.05 -12.23 11.07
C ALA A 271 8.88 -13.37 11.68
N GLY A 272 10.03 -13.03 12.25
CA GLY A 272 10.95 -14.01 12.81
C GLY A 272 12.40 -13.53 12.80
N HIS A 273 13.31 -14.43 13.17
CA HIS A 273 14.73 -14.16 13.23
C HIS A 273 15.39 -14.25 11.85
N GLY A 274 16.44 -13.46 11.68
CA GLY A 274 17.34 -13.50 10.54
C GLY A 274 18.75 -13.14 10.97
N VAL A 275 19.70 -13.18 10.05
CA VAL A 275 21.03 -12.62 10.28
C VAL A 275 21.52 -11.95 8.99
N PRO A 276 22.29 -10.86 9.07
CA PRO A 276 22.98 -10.30 7.91
C PRO A 276 23.89 -11.34 7.24
N ALA A 277 23.94 -11.29 5.90
CA ALA A 277 24.77 -12.11 5.03
C ALA A 277 24.77 -11.43 3.64
N PRO A 278 25.79 -11.65 2.79
CA PRO A 278 25.94 -10.89 1.54
C PRO A 278 24.77 -11.10 0.55
N ASP A 279 24.11 -12.26 0.59
CA ASP A 279 23.02 -12.63 -0.33
C ASP A 279 21.63 -12.19 0.18
N GLY A 280 21.56 -11.06 0.88
CA GLY A 280 20.32 -10.51 1.44
C GLY A 280 19.98 -11.05 2.84
N GLY A 281 20.97 -11.57 3.57
CA GLY A 281 20.76 -12.20 4.87
C GLY A 281 20.23 -13.63 4.80
N LEU A 282 20.20 -14.29 5.96
CA LEU A 282 19.55 -15.58 6.17
C LEU A 282 18.28 -15.37 7.00
N LEU A 283 17.14 -15.85 6.51
CA LEU A 283 15.87 -15.88 7.22
C LEU A 283 15.66 -17.28 7.79
N PHE A 284 15.44 -17.41 9.10
CA PHE A 284 15.23 -18.71 9.72
C PHE A 284 13.74 -19.05 9.65
N LEU A 285 13.37 -19.88 8.67
CA LEU A 285 12.00 -20.38 8.59
C LEU A 285 11.71 -21.36 9.73
N ASN A 286 12.70 -22.19 10.09
CA ASN A 286 12.70 -23.02 11.30
C ASN A 286 14.15 -23.22 11.78
N ALA A 287 14.33 -23.83 12.96
CA ALA A 287 15.63 -24.08 13.58
C ALA A 287 16.72 -24.74 12.70
N ARG A 288 16.38 -25.39 11.58
CA ARG A 288 17.34 -26.08 10.70
C ARG A 288 17.29 -25.66 9.24
N ALA A 289 16.48 -24.68 8.88
CA ALA A 289 16.26 -24.30 7.49
C ALA A 289 16.34 -22.78 7.31
N PRO A 290 17.55 -22.24 7.16
CA PRO A 290 17.71 -20.87 6.68
C PRO A 290 17.33 -20.80 5.20
N LEU A 291 16.82 -19.63 4.79
CA LEU A 291 16.57 -19.27 3.40
C LEU A 291 17.18 -17.89 3.16
N ASN A 292 18.01 -17.73 2.14
CA ASN A 292 18.61 -16.42 1.86
C ASN A 292 17.68 -15.51 1.03
N GLY A 293 18.02 -14.22 0.97
CA GLY A 293 17.24 -13.22 0.23
C GLY A 293 17.13 -13.54 -1.26
N THR A 294 18.24 -13.96 -1.88
CA THR A 294 18.30 -14.34 -3.31
C THR A 294 17.33 -15.49 -3.63
N GLU A 295 17.38 -16.57 -2.86
CA GLU A 295 16.52 -17.75 -3.01
C GLU A 295 15.05 -17.42 -2.79
N LEU A 296 14.75 -16.61 -1.77
CA LEU A 296 13.39 -16.14 -1.52
C LEU A 296 12.86 -15.30 -2.70
N ALA A 297 13.68 -14.38 -3.22
CA ALA A 297 13.28 -13.51 -4.32
C ALA A 297 12.88 -14.30 -5.58
N GLN A 298 13.58 -15.40 -5.88
CA GLN A 298 13.21 -16.30 -7.01
C GLN A 298 11.79 -16.83 -6.91
N VAL A 299 11.35 -17.17 -5.69
CA VAL A 299 10.01 -17.72 -5.45
C VAL A 299 8.96 -16.60 -5.52
N LEU A 300 9.24 -15.46 -4.90
CA LEU A 300 8.32 -14.31 -4.83
C LEU A 300 8.05 -13.72 -6.22
N THR A 301 9.09 -13.52 -7.02
CA THR A 301 9.02 -12.94 -8.37
C THR A 301 8.27 -13.85 -9.34
N ARG A 302 8.63 -15.15 -9.36
CA ARG A 302 7.95 -16.17 -10.17
C ARG A 302 6.46 -16.28 -9.85
N CYS A 303 6.09 -16.08 -8.59
CA CYS A 303 4.69 -16.12 -8.14
C CYS A 303 3.99 -14.75 -8.15
N ARG A 304 4.66 -13.71 -8.68
CA ARG A 304 4.15 -12.34 -8.84
C ARG A 304 3.69 -11.69 -7.53
N VAL A 305 4.39 -11.97 -6.43
CA VAL A 305 4.23 -11.21 -5.19
C VAL A 305 4.70 -9.78 -5.45
N LYS A 306 3.87 -8.80 -5.08
CA LYS A 306 4.12 -7.38 -5.34
C LYS A 306 4.75 -6.66 -4.17
N LEU A 307 4.42 -7.09 -2.95
CA LEU A 307 4.94 -6.50 -1.72
C LEU A 307 5.45 -7.59 -0.80
N ALA A 308 6.71 -7.48 -0.38
CA ALA A 308 7.28 -8.28 0.69
C ALA A 308 7.48 -7.42 1.94
N VAL A 309 7.00 -7.88 3.10
CA VAL A 309 7.10 -7.18 4.38
C VAL A 309 7.88 -8.04 5.35
N PHE A 310 8.94 -7.48 5.91
CA PHE A 310 9.82 -8.16 6.86
C PHE A 310 9.78 -7.44 8.20
N ASN A 311 9.10 -8.06 9.16
CA ASN A 311 9.22 -7.73 10.57
C ASN A 311 10.37 -8.56 11.17
N THR A 312 11.57 -8.31 10.66
CA THR A 312 12.83 -8.87 11.16
C THR A 312 13.71 -7.68 11.48
N CYS A 313 14.58 -7.83 12.48
CA CYS A 313 15.64 -6.86 12.67
C CYS A 313 16.51 -6.81 11.39
N TRP A 314 17.33 -5.76 11.18
CA TRP A 314 18.34 -5.61 10.10
C TRP A 314 17.92 -5.75 8.63
N GLY A 315 16.65 -6.02 8.27
CA GLY A 315 16.28 -6.26 6.87
C GLY A 315 16.54 -5.09 5.91
N ALA A 316 16.70 -3.88 6.43
CA ALA A 316 17.10 -2.68 5.67
C ALA A 316 18.56 -2.23 5.91
N GLN A 317 19.41 -3.09 6.49
CA GLN A 317 20.83 -2.82 6.72
C GLN A 317 21.73 -3.74 5.88
N PRO A 318 22.86 -3.23 5.37
CA PRO A 318 23.84 -4.06 4.68
C PRO A 318 24.58 -4.98 5.66
N ASP A 319 25.06 -6.10 5.12
CA ASP A 319 26.03 -6.96 5.78
C ASP A 319 27.40 -6.25 5.89
N GLN A 320 28.26 -6.73 6.79
CA GLN A 320 29.57 -6.15 7.04
C GLN A 320 30.70 -7.17 6.87
N GLN A 321 31.69 -6.82 6.06
CA GLN A 321 32.94 -7.54 5.92
C GLN A 321 34.09 -6.68 6.45
N ASN A 322 34.84 -7.16 7.43
CA ASN A 322 35.94 -6.40 8.07
C ASN A 322 35.53 -5.01 8.57
N GLN A 323 34.32 -4.89 9.15
CA GLN A 323 33.72 -3.62 9.61
C GLN A 323 33.34 -2.64 8.47
N GLU A 324 33.49 -3.03 7.21
CA GLU A 324 33.03 -2.26 6.06
C GLU A 324 31.69 -2.83 5.56
N PRO A 325 30.69 -1.99 5.30
CA PRO A 325 29.40 -2.45 4.81
C PRO A 325 29.51 -2.87 3.33
N ILE A 326 28.96 -4.03 3.00
CA ILE A 326 28.97 -4.58 1.65
C ILE A 326 27.87 -3.89 0.83
N PRO A 327 28.16 -3.29 -0.34
CA PRO A 327 27.14 -2.72 -1.22
C PRO A 327 26.04 -3.71 -1.60
N ARG A 328 24.78 -3.28 -1.62
CA ARG A 328 23.63 -4.06 -2.10
C ARG A 328 23.41 -5.42 -1.41
N SER A 329 23.78 -5.52 -0.14
CA SER A 329 23.69 -6.76 0.64
C SER A 329 22.50 -6.80 1.60
N SER A 330 21.75 -5.71 1.77
CA SER A 330 20.55 -5.73 2.61
C SER A 330 19.45 -6.58 1.96
N LEU A 331 18.62 -7.22 2.79
CA LEU A 331 17.49 -8.03 2.31
C LEU A 331 16.60 -7.23 1.35
N ALA A 332 16.31 -5.97 1.69
CA ALA A 332 15.47 -5.11 0.85
C ALA A 332 16.11 -4.81 -0.51
N GLU A 333 17.41 -4.49 -0.57
CA GLU A 333 18.12 -4.25 -1.83
C GLU A 333 18.17 -5.51 -2.69
N VAL A 334 18.50 -6.67 -2.10
CA VAL A 334 18.62 -7.95 -2.83
C VAL A 334 17.28 -8.39 -3.41
N LEU A 335 16.19 -8.29 -2.66
CA LEU A 335 14.86 -8.63 -3.19
C LEU A 335 14.44 -7.67 -4.30
N LEU A 336 14.72 -6.37 -4.16
CA LEU A 336 14.42 -5.37 -5.18
C LEU A 336 15.23 -5.64 -6.46
N HIS A 337 16.53 -5.94 -6.33
CA HIS A 337 17.43 -6.32 -7.41
C HIS A 337 16.92 -7.50 -8.23
N HIS A 338 16.37 -8.51 -7.56
CA HIS A 338 15.80 -9.68 -8.21
C HIS A 338 14.37 -9.47 -8.74
N GLY A 339 13.81 -8.26 -8.64
CA GLY A 339 12.53 -7.89 -9.27
C GLY A 339 11.30 -8.02 -8.36
N VAL A 340 11.46 -8.07 -7.03
CA VAL A 340 10.33 -7.89 -6.12
C VAL A 340 9.91 -6.41 -6.15
N PRO A 341 8.67 -6.05 -6.53
CA PRO A 341 8.33 -4.66 -6.83
C PRO A 341 8.42 -3.67 -5.65
N ALA A 342 8.10 -4.12 -4.44
CA ALA A 342 8.24 -3.34 -3.22
C ALA A 342 8.63 -4.22 -2.03
N VAL A 343 9.54 -3.71 -1.21
CA VAL A 343 10.02 -4.38 -0.01
C VAL A 343 9.99 -3.41 1.16
N LEU A 344 9.27 -3.77 2.21
CA LEU A 344 9.27 -3.05 3.48
C LEU A 344 10.05 -3.87 4.50
N ALA A 345 11.13 -3.31 5.04
CA ALA A 345 11.97 -3.99 6.03
C ALA A 345 12.33 -3.06 7.19
N MET A 346 12.57 -3.62 8.38
CA MET A 346 13.00 -2.82 9.52
C MET A 346 14.49 -2.51 9.46
N ARG A 347 14.86 -1.28 9.79
CA ARG A 347 16.25 -0.86 9.92
C ARG A 347 16.93 -1.50 11.13
N ASP A 348 16.28 -1.44 12.28
CA ASP A 348 16.76 -1.98 13.56
C ASP A 348 15.64 -2.76 14.25
N SER A 349 15.90 -3.34 15.43
CA SER A 349 14.87 -4.03 16.22
C SER A 349 13.75 -3.08 16.63
N ILE A 350 12.52 -3.58 16.56
CA ILE A 350 11.30 -2.89 16.94
C ILE A 350 10.66 -3.66 18.11
N ALA A 351 10.06 -2.97 19.08
CA ALA A 351 9.37 -3.66 20.16
C ALA A 351 8.06 -4.31 19.66
N ASP A 352 7.66 -5.43 20.25
CA ASP A 352 6.51 -6.21 19.79
C ASP A 352 5.22 -5.37 19.72
N GLU A 353 4.95 -4.54 20.74
CA GLU A 353 3.78 -3.67 20.77
C GLU A 353 3.80 -2.63 19.63
N GLU A 354 4.97 -2.03 19.38
CA GLU A 354 5.16 -1.04 18.32
C GLU A 354 5.01 -1.68 16.93
N ALA A 355 5.55 -2.89 16.75
CA ALA A 355 5.42 -3.67 15.52
C ALA A 355 3.95 -4.05 15.26
N LEU A 356 3.23 -4.51 16.29
CA LEU A 356 1.80 -4.84 16.17
C LEU A 356 0.97 -3.61 15.80
N SER A 357 1.20 -2.46 16.45
CA SER A 357 0.55 -1.19 16.11
C SER A 357 0.84 -0.77 14.67
N PHE A 358 2.10 -0.91 14.22
CA PHE A 358 2.47 -0.64 12.84
C PHE A 358 1.72 -1.54 11.85
N ILE A 359 1.79 -2.86 12.04
CA ILE A 359 1.18 -3.87 11.14
C ILE A 359 -0.33 -3.65 11.07
N GLN A 360 -0.97 -3.33 12.19
CA GLN A 360 -2.39 -3.06 12.25
C GLN A 360 -2.78 -1.87 11.37
N VAL A 361 -2.12 -0.73 11.52
CA VAL A 361 -2.47 0.48 10.75
C VAL A 361 -2.04 0.34 9.30
N PHE A 362 -0.88 -0.26 9.04
CA PHE A 362 -0.37 -0.49 7.69
C PHE A 362 -1.31 -1.40 6.89
N SER A 363 -1.69 -2.56 7.43
CA SER A 363 -2.59 -3.49 6.73
C SER A 363 -3.99 -2.91 6.51
N GLN A 364 -4.50 -2.10 7.44
CA GLN A 364 -5.75 -1.38 7.25
C GLN A 364 -5.67 -0.34 6.14
N ALA A 365 -4.57 0.42 6.08
CA ALA A 365 -4.36 1.39 5.02
C ALA A 365 -4.25 0.72 3.64
N LEU A 366 -3.54 -0.42 3.54
CA LEU A 366 -3.52 -1.24 2.34
C LEU A 366 -4.92 -1.76 1.96
N ALA A 367 -5.68 -2.27 2.94
CA ALA A 367 -7.04 -2.78 2.71
C ALA A 367 -7.99 -1.65 2.26
N ALA A 368 -7.75 -0.42 2.71
CA ALA A 368 -8.41 0.78 2.23
C ALA A 368 -7.90 1.29 0.86
N ARG A 369 -7.16 0.46 0.12
CA ARG A 369 -6.64 0.73 -1.24
C ARG A 369 -5.69 1.92 -1.31
N ASN A 370 -5.05 2.28 -0.20
CA ASN A 370 -3.96 3.26 -0.25
C ASN A 370 -2.76 2.63 -0.98
N PRO A 371 -2.02 3.40 -1.79
CA PRO A 371 -0.70 3.00 -2.27
C PRO A 371 0.23 2.64 -1.10
N VAL A 372 1.22 1.77 -1.35
CA VAL A 372 2.11 1.23 -0.31
C VAL A 372 2.84 2.33 0.45
N ASP A 373 3.41 3.29 -0.26
CA ASP A 373 4.07 4.47 0.32
C ASP A 373 3.17 5.28 1.28
N ARG A 374 1.89 5.48 0.92
CA ARG A 374 0.88 6.14 1.74
C ARG A 374 0.51 5.29 2.95
N ALA A 375 0.37 3.98 2.79
CA ALA A 375 0.10 3.08 3.91
C ALA A 375 1.24 3.11 4.94
N VAL A 376 2.50 3.15 4.48
CA VAL A 376 3.66 3.33 5.38
C VAL A 376 3.61 4.69 6.08
N ALA A 377 3.34 5.78 5.37
CA ALA A 377 3.26 7.12 5.97
C ALA A 377 2.18 7.20 7.07
N ILE A 378 0.97 6.64 6.83
CA ILE A 378 -0.12 6.59 7.82
C ILE A 378 0.32 5.78 9.05
N ALA A 379 0.98 4.63 8.85
CA ALA A 379 1.46 3.81 9.96
C ALA A 379 2.55 4.53 10.78
N ARG A 380 3.48 5.24 10.13
CA ARG A 380 4.50 6.06 10.82
C ARG A 380 3.86 7.20 11.63
N GLN A 381 2.86 7.89 11.09
CA GLN A 381 2.10 8.92 11.82
C GLN A 381 1.41 8.37 13.07
N HIS A 382 0.84 7.17 12.96
CA HIS A 382 0.22 6.49 14.10
C HIS A 382 1.25 6.17 15.19
N LEU A 383 2.37 5.54 14.82
CA LEU A 383 3.45 5.23 15.77
C LEU A 383 3.98 6.49 16.46
N LEU A 384 4.24 7.57 15.71
CA LEU A 384 4.73 8.82 16.28
C LEU A 384 3.75 9.41 17.30
N THR A 385 2.45 9.33 17.02
CA THR A 385 1.40 9.87 17.89
C THR A 385 1.27 9.05 19.18
N LEU A 386 1.37 7.73 19.07
CA LEU A 386 1.24 6.79 20.18
C LEU A 386 2.49 6.77 21.07
N TYR A 387 3.68 6.68 20.47
CA TYR A 387 4.96 6.45 21.16
C TYR A 387 5.84 7.68 21.30
N LYS A 388 5.42 8.84 20.77
CA LYS A 388 6.13 10.14 20.76
C LYS A 388 7.24 10.23 19.71
N PHE A 389 7.56 11.49 19.36
CA PHE A 389 8.55 11.82 18.35
C PHE A 389 9.94 11.29 18.69
N ASN A 390 10.37 11.37 19.95
CA ASN A 390 11.73 11.00 20.36
C ASN A 390 11.96 9.49 20.52
N GLN A 391 11.01 8.65 20.12
CA GLN A 391 11.20 7.19 20.02
C GLN A 391 11.48 6.78 18.57
N PRO A 392 12.42 5.84 18.32
CA PRO A 392 12.85 5.51 16.97
C PRO A 392 11.83 4.69 16.18
N ALA A 393 10.81 4.10 16.83
CA ALA A 393 9.87 3.14 16.25
C ALA A 393 9.27 3.57 14.91
N TRP A 394 8.84 4.84 14.78
CA TRP A 394 8.25 5.37 13.54
C TRP A 394 9.27 5.54 12.40
N THR A 395 10.56 5.46 12.70
CA THR A 395 11.67 5.60 11.75
C THR A 395 12.24 4.25 11.29
N LEU A 396 11.85 3.14 11.93
CA LEU A 396 12.39 1.81 11.67
C LEU A 396 11.88 1.16 10.38
N PRO A 397 10.58 1.26 10.01
CA PRO A 397 10.11 0.68 8.77
C PRO A 397 10.67 1.47 7.59
N VAL A 398 11.45 0.82 6.73
CA VAL A 398 12.07 1.41 5.53
C VAL A 398 11.46 0.76 4.30
N LEU A 399 10.90 1.59 3.40
CA LEU A 399 10.25 1.13 2.18
C LEU A 399 11.20 1.30 0.99
N TYR A 400 11.55 0.19 0.36
CA TYR A 400 12.24 0.13 -0.93
C TYR A 400 11.23 -0.17 -2.04
N VAL A 401 11.30 0.58 -3.14
CA VAL A 401 10.38 0.48 -4.27
C VAL A 401 11.16 0.41 -5.57
N HIS A 402 10.75 -0.51 -6.44
CA HIS A 402 11.32 -0.62 -7.77
C HIS A 402 10.98 0.64 -8.60
N PRO A 403 11.92 1.19 -9.38
CA PRO A 403 11.70 2.33 -10.28
C PRO A 403 10.39 2.32 -11.08
N ASP A 404 10.05 1.14 -11.63
CA ASP A 404 8.89 0.95 -12.49
C ASP A 404 7.58 0.61 -11.74
N PHE A 405 7.59 0.61 -10.40
CA PHE A 405 6.42 0.25 -9.60
C PHE A 405 5.67 1.47 -9.07
N ASP A 406 4.38 1.58 -9.40
CA ASP A 406 3.53 2.73 -9.06
C ASP A 406 3.00 2.72 -7.60
N ASN A 407 3.56 1.88 -6.73
CA ASN A 407 3.09 1.68 -5.35
C ASN A 407 1.65 1.17 -5.20
N GLN A 408 0.93 0.88 -6.28
CA GLN A 408 -0.45 0.40 -6.24
C GLN A 408 -0.51 -1.13 -6.25
N LEU A 409 -1.07 -1.71 -5.20
CA LEU A 409 -1.37 -3.15 -5.13
C LEU A 409 -2.75 -3.46 -5.70
N LEU A 410 -3.72 -2.60 -5.34
CA LEU A 410 -5.13 -2.81 -5.58
C LEU A 410 -5.69 -1.77 -6.54
N SER A 411 -6.70 -2.15 -7.33
CA SER A 411 -7.39 -1.19 -8.18
C SER A 411 -8.15 -0.18 -7.32
N ALA A 412 -8.41 1.00 -7.86
CA ALA A 412 -9.45 1.86 -7.30
C ALA A 412 -10.80 1.12 -7.31
N LEU A 413 -11.70 1.52 -6.40
CA LEU A 413 -13.11 1.21 -6.57
C LEU A 413 -13.58 2.04 -7.76
N ASP A 414 -14.40 1.49 -8.65
CA ASP A 414 -15.05 2.27 -9.70
C ASP A 414 -16.00 3.29 -9.05
N THR A 415 -15.45 4.43 -8.63
CA THR A 415 -16.17 5.57 -8.07
C THR A 415 -16.58 6.54 -9.17
N ASP A 416 -17.21 6.01 -10.22
CA ASP A 416 -17.82 6.82 -11.29
C ASP A 416 -19.36 6.82 -11.21
N ILE A 417 -19.90 6.80 -9.99
CA ILE A 417 -21.27 7.24 -9.72
C ILE A 417 -21.27 8.10 -8.45
N THR A 418 -21.35 9.41 -8.61
CA THR A 418 -21.69 10.38 -7.56
C THR A 418 -22.99 9.94 -6.87
N ARG A 419 -22.89 9.29 -5.71
CA ARG A 419 -24.04 8.98 -4.85
C ARG A 419 -24.07 9.98 -3.70
N LEU A 420 -25.17 10.73 -3.61
CA LEU A 420 -25.47 11.57 -2.45
C LEU A 420 -25.65 10.68 -1.20
N PRO A 421 -25.21 11.12 -0.02
CA PRO A 421 -25.17 10.28 1.18
C PRO A 421 -26.59 10.11 1.75
N GLY A 422 -27.09 8.88 1.73
CA GLY A 422 -28.32 8.50 2.43
C GLY A 422 -29.12 7.43 1.70
N GLU A 423 -28.61 6.20 1.59
CA GLU A 423 -29.40 4.96 1.48
C GLU A 423 -28.43 3.76 1.48
N GLY A 424 -28.22 3.17 2.67
CA GLY A 424 -27.36 2.02 2.87
C GLY A 424 -28.13 0.71 2.77
N GLY A 425 -27.86 -0.06 1.73
CA GLY A 425 -28.21 -1.47 1.61
C GLY A 425 -27.54 -2.09 0.37
N PRO A 426 -27.16 -3.38 0.39
CA PRO A 426 -26.72 -4.06 -0.81
C PRO A 426 -27.94 -4.24 -1.72
N VAL A 427 -28.10 -3.36 -2.70
CA VAL A 427 -29.17 -3.50 -3.70
C VAL A 427 -28.72 -4.57 -4.68
N SER A 428 -29.17 -5.82 -4.47
CA SER A 428 -29.32 -6.76 -5.58
C SER A 428 -30.08 -6.03 -6.69
N PRO A 429 -29.63 -6.08 -7.96
CA PRO A 429 -30.29 -5.35 -9.03
C PRO A 429 -31.74 -5.84 -9.15
N LEU A 430 -32.69 -4.98 -8.80
CA LEU A 430 -34.12 -5.33 -8.84
C LEU A 430 -34.65 -5.47 -10.26
N ALA A 431 -33.90 -5.10 -11.30
CA ALA A 431 -34.34 -5.23 -12.67
C ALA A 431 -33.16 -5.44 -13.63
N ALA A 432 -33.45 -6.05 -14.77
CA ALA A 432 -32.50 -6.32 -15.84
C ALA A 432 -33.18 -6.22 -17.20
N ILE A 433 -32.35 -6.11 -18.24
CA ILE A 433 -32.73 -6.39 -19.62
C ILE A 433 -32.04 -7.70 -20.02
N ARG A 434 -32.76 -8.59 -20.69
CA ARG A 434 -32.19 -9.82 -21.26
C ARG A 434 -32.54 -9.96 -22.73
N VAL A 435 -31.79 -10.77 -23.48
CA VAL A 435 -32.20 -11.14 -24.84
C VAL A 435 -33.35 -12.15 -24.74
N ALA A 436 -34.45 -11.93 -25.46
CA ALA A 436 -35.64 -12.79 -25.37
C ALA A 436 -35.40 -14.21 -25.92
N GLU A 437 -34.47 -14.36 -26.86
CA GLU A 437 -34.10 -15.65 -27.47
C GLU A 437 -32.95 -16.35 -26.74
N ASP A 438 -32.16 -15.61 -25.96
CA ASP A 438 -31.00 -16.12 -25.23
C ASP A 438 -30.94 -15.54 -23.81
N HIS A 439 -31.49 -16.30 -22.87
CA HIS A 439 -31.55 -15.90 -21.46
C HIS A 439 -30.19 -15.92 -20.74
N SER A 440 -29.09 -16.34 -21.40
CA SER A 440 -27.74 -16.25 -20.84
C SER A 440 -27.16 -14.84 -20.91
N LEU A 441 -27.70 -13.98 -21.78
CA LEU A 441 -27.27 -12.61 -21.96
C LEU A 441 -28.21 -11.66 -21.20
N VAL A 442 -27.76 -11.27 -19.99
CA VAL A 442 -28.51 -10.41 -19.06
C VAL A 442 -27.67 -9.20 -18.67
N TRP A 443 -28.28 -8.01 -18.76
CA TRP A 443 -27.72 -6.73 -18.35
C TRP A 443 -28.55 -6.18 -17.20
N HIS A 444 -27.98 -6.18 -16.01
CA HIS A 444 -28.65 -5.71 -14.81
C HIS A 444 -28.64 -4.18 -14.70
N ILE A 445 -29.73 -3.61 -14.19
CA ILE A 445 -29.85 -2.18 -13.94
C ILE A 445 -29.23 -1.86 -12.58
N TYR A 446 -28.01 -1.34 -12.61
CA TYR A 446 -27.30 -0.93 -11.40
C TYR A 446 -27.61 0.53 -11.04
N GLY A 447 -27.87 0.80 -9.76
CA GLY A 447 -28.11 2.18 -9.30
C GLY A 447 -29.41 2.81 -9.83
N GLY A 448 -30.31 2.01 -10.42
CA GLY A 448 -31.61 2.47 -10.89
C GLY A 448 -31.58 3.22 -12.22
N VAL A 449 -30.48 3.18 -12.98
CA VAL A 449 -30.42 3.70 -14.37
C VAL A 449 -29.59 2.74 -15.24
N MET A 450 -29.97 2.59 -16.50
CA MET A 450 -29.25 1.85 -17.54
C MET A 450 -29.33 2.63 -18.85
N ARG A 451 -28.17 2.93 -19.43
CA ARG A 451 -28.00 3.61 -20.70
C ARG A 451 -27.90 2.57 -21.81
N VAL A 452 -28.67 2.75 -22.86
CA VAL A 452 -28.70 1.88 -24.04
C VAL A 452 -28.15 2.64 -25.22
N GLY A 453 -27.20 2.07 -25.96
CA GLY A 453 -26.65 2.72 -27.15
C GLY A 453 -25.57 1.92 -27.84
N ARG A 454 -24.96 2.49 -28.88
CA ARG A 454 -23.95 1.81 -29.71
C ARG A 454 -22.51 2.01 -29.21
N ARG A 455 -22.25 3.02 -28.38
CA ARG A 455 -20.91 3.33 -27.86
C ARG A 455 -20.58 2.45 -26.65
N PRO A 456 -19.29 2.15 -26.40
CA PRO A 456 -18.86 1.37 -25.23
C PRO A 456 -19.10 2.08 -23.89
N GLU A 457 -19.44 3.37 -23.91
CA GLU A 457 -19.82 4.17 -22.73
C GLU A 457 -21.26 3.92 -22.23
N ASN A 458 -22.06 3.10 -22.93
CA ASN A 458 -23.41 2.71 -22.51
C ASN A 458 -23.37 1.39 -21.72
N ASP A 459 -24.29 1.22 -20.79
CA ASP A 459 -24.42 0.02 -19.96
C ASP A 459 -24.90 -1.19 -20.78
N LEU A 460 -25.82 -0.96 -21.73
CA LEU A 460 -26.26 -1.92 -22.75
C LEU A 460 -25.77 -1.47 -24.12
N VAL A 461 -24.72 -2.13 -24.60
CA VAL A 461 -24.13 -1.87 -25.91
C VAL A 461 -24.79 -2.74 -26.99
N ILE A 462 -25.46 -2.10 -27.94
CA ILE A 462 -26.05 -2.77 -29.10
C ILE A 462 -25.38 -2.24 -30.36
N SER A 463 -24.56 -3.08 -31.00
CA SER A 463 -23.74 -2.73 -32.16
C SER A 463 -24.53 -2.60 -33.48
N GLU A 464 -25.86 -2.72 -33.44
CA GLU A 464 -26.71 -2.66 -34.62
C GLU A 464 -26.70 -1.24 -35.25
N PRO A 465 -26.66 -1.10 -36.59
CA PRO A 465 -26.49 0.19 -37.26
C PRO A 465 -27.61 1.21 -36.99
N TRP A 466 -28.82 0.72 -36.74
CA TRP A 466 -30.01 1.54 -36.43
C TRP A 466 -30.07 1.97 -34.96
N VAL A 467 -29.16 1.51 -34.10
CA VAL A 467 -29.06 1.98 -32.72
C VAL A 467 -28.20 3.25 -32.66
N SER A 468 -28.72 4.31 -32.03
CA SER A 468 -28.00 5.57 -31.86
C SER A 468 -26.87 5.45 -30.84
N SER A 469 -25.85 6.32 -30.93
CA SER A 469 -24.70 6.32 -30.01
C SER A 469 -25.12 6.38 -28.53
N ARG A 470 -26.17 7.16 -28.23
CA ARG A 470 -26.96 7.14 -26.99
C ARG A 470 -28.42 7.02 -27.43
N HIS A 471 -29.02 5.85 -27.23
CA HIS A 471 -30.33 5.50 -27.79
C HIS A 471 -31.45 5.77 -26.78
N ALA A 472 -31.37 5.17 -25.60
CA ALA A 472 -32.40 5.30 -24.58
C ALA A 472 -31.79 5.20 -23.18
N GLU A 473 -32.53 5.64 -22.18
CA GLU A 473 -32.19 5.48 -20.76
C GLU A 473 -33.36 4.79 -20.07
N ILE A 474 -33.10 3.66 -19.41
CA ILE A 474 -34.06 2.99 -18.53
C ILE A 474 -33.73 3.41 -17.10
N PHE A 475 -34.68 3.95 -16.34
CA PHE A 475 -34.43 4.40 -14.98
C PHE A 475 -35.59 4.15 -14.03
N CYS A 476 -35.29 4.08 -12.74
CA CYS A 476 -36.23 3.84 -11.66
C CYS A 476 -36.63 5.16 -11.00
N ARG A 477 -37.92 5.35 -10.73
CA ARG A 477 -38.43 6.36 -9.81
C ARG A 477 -39.08 5.68 -8.61
N GLN A 478 -38.79 6.21 -7.42
CA GLN A 478 -39.48 5.80 -6.20
C GLN A 478 -40.80 6.58 -6.10
N SER A 479 -41.92 5.88 -6.01
CA SER A 479 -43.20 6.53 -5.70
C SER A 479 -43.34 6.61 -4.18
N SER A 480 -43.13 7.79 -3.61
CA SER A 480 -43.44 8.08 -2.20
C SER A 480 -44.94 8.27 -2.03
N GLY A 481 -45.66 7.15 -1.92
CA GLY A 481 -47.05 7.19 -1.48
C GLY A 481 -47.13 7.81 -0.08
N ARG A 482 -47.91 8.88 0.08
CA ARG A 482 -48.37 9.35 1.40
C ARG A 482 -49.31 8.30 1.98
N GLY A 483 -48.76 7.29 2.64
CA GLY A 483 -49.52 6.24 3.29
C GLY A 483 -48.58 5.22 3.93
N ASN A 484 -48.87 4.87 5.18
CA ASN A 484 -48.13 4.03 6.11
C ASN A 484 -47.03 3.11 5.53
N ALA A 485 -45.86 3.19 6.17
CA ALA A 485 -44.68 2.38 5.95
C ALA A 485 -45.00 0.90 5.72
N THR A 486 -44.97 0.46 4.46
CA THR A 486 -44.62 -0.89 4.01
C THR A 486 -44.40 -0.84 2.48
N SER A 487 -43.15 -1.05 2.07
CA SER A 487 -42.63 -1.11 0.68
C SER A 487 -42.81 0.14 -0.21
N ALA A 488 -41.73 0.92 -0.39
CA ALA A 488 -41.64 1.87 -1.49
C ALA A 488 -41.63 1.11 -2.83
N GLN A 489 -42.69 1.22 -3.62
CA GLN A 489 -42.79 0.53 -4.91
C GLN A 489 -41.93 1.26 -5.95
N LYS A 490 -40.91 0.57 -6.46
CA LYS A 490 -40.01 1.06 -7.51
C LYS A 490 -40.68 0.90 -8.88
N LEU A 491 -40.83 2.00 -9.61
CA LEU A 491 -41.39 2.02 -10.97
C LEU A 491 -40.27 2.33 -11.97
N TYR A 492 -40.18 1.55 -13.04
CA TYR A 492 -39.18 1.73 -14.09
C TYR A 492 -39.78 2.42 -15.31
N TYR A 493 -38.99 3.26 -15.95
CA TYR A 493 -39.36 4.03 -17.14
C TYR A 493 -38.26 3.91 -18.18
N LEU A 494 -38.64 3.88 -19.45
CA LEU A 494 -37.73 4.02 -20.59
C LEU A 494 -37.95 5.39 -21.21
N ARG A 495 -36.88 6.15 -21.36
CA ARG A 495 -36.84 7.41 -22.11
C ARG A 495 -36.04 7.21 -23.37
N ASP A 496 -36.71 7.34 -24.51
CA ASP A 496 -36.06 7.30 -25.82
C ASP A 496 -35.43 8.66 -26.14
N ASN A 497 -34.16 8.67 -26.55
CA ASN A 497 -33.43 9.85 -27.02
C ASN A 497 -32.84 9.60 -28.42
N SER A 498 -33.34 8.60 -29.14
CA SER A 498 -32.71 8.06 -30.33
C SER A 498 -33.15 8.78 -31.61
N ARG A 499 -32.47 8.49 -32.73
CA ARG A 499 -32.88 8.99 -34.05
C ARG A 499 -34.07 8.23 -34.65
N TYR A 500 -34.24 6.95 -34.32
CA TYR A 500 -35.22 6.06 -34.98
C TYR A 500 -36.31 5.54 -34.04
N GLY A 501 -36.27 5.91 -32.77
CA GLY A 501 -37.21 5.46 -31.73
C GLY A 501 -36.94 4.04 -31.23
N THR A 502 -37.62 3.70 -30.14
CA THR A 502 -37.64 2.39 -29.51
C THR A 502 -39.03 1.77 -29.68
N PHE A 503 -39.12 0.52 -30.11
CA PHE A 503 -40.37 -0.22 -30.18
C PHE A 503 -40.56 -0.98 -28.86
N CYS A 504 -41.73 -0.86 -28.27
CA CYS A 504 -42.09 -1.47 -27.00
C CYS A 504 -43.39 -2.26 -27.16
N GLN A 505 -43.42 -3.52 -26.72
CA GLN A 505 -44.63 -4.34 -26.72
C GLN A 505 -45.23 -4.37 -25.31
N GLY A 506 -46.36 -3.68 -25.16
CA GLY A 506 -47.20 -3.72 -23.97
C GLY A 506 -48.38 -4.69 -24.13
N LYS A 507 -49.37 -4.60 -23.23
CA LYS A 507 -50.59 -5.43 -23.28
C LYS A 507 -51.45 -5.18 -24.52
N ASP A 508 -51.34 -4.01 -25.14
CA ASP A 508 -52.15 -3.57 -26.29
C ASP A 508 -51.41 -3.69 -27.64
N GLY A 509 -50.27 -4.39 -27.68
CA GLY A 509 -49.47 -4.59 -28.90
C GLY A 509 -48.20 -3.74 -28.97
N TRP A 510 -47.57 -3.71 -30.15
CA TRP A 510 -46.33 -2.96 -30.38
C TRP A 510 -46.61 -1.46 -30.55
N GLN A 511 -45.93 -0.65 -29.74
CA GLN A 511 -45.97 0.80 -29.78
C GLN A 511 -44.58 1.35 -30.13
N HIS A 512 -44.53 2.37 -31.00
CA HIS A 512 -43.31 3.07 -31.34
C HIS A 512 -43.14 4.29 -30.44
N ILE A 513 -42.05 4.32 -29.69
CA ILE A 513 -41.71 5.38 -28.73
C ILE A 513 -40.58 6.19 -29.33
N HIS A 514 -40.81 7.48 -29.53
CA HIS A 514 -39.78 8.37 -30.06
C HIS A 514 -39.74 9.66 -29.25
N ARG A 515 -38.59 9.95 -28.62
CA ARG A 515 -38.41 11.14 -27.76
C ARG A 515 -39.46 11.26 -26.65
N GLN A 516 -39.92 10.12 -26.15
CA GLN A 516 -40.96 10.02 -25.14
C GLN A 516 -40.50 9.10 -24.01
N GLU A 517 -41.20 9.22 -22.88
CA GLU A 517 -40.99 8.40 -21.70
C GLU A 517 -42.18 7.45 -21.53
N VAL A 518 -41.91 6.15 -21.41
CA VAL A 518 -42.93 5.11 -21.16
C VAL A 518 -42.63 4.40 -19.85
N ALA A 519 -43.65 3.97 -19.13
CA ALA A 519 -43.48 3.08 -17.98
C ALA A 519 -43.23 1.65 -18.45
N LEU A 520 -42.25 0.97 -17.83
CA LEU A 520 -41.95 -0.43 -18.08
C LEU A 520 -42.55 -1.33 -17.00
N GLN A 521 -43.09 -2.46 -17.42
CA GLN A 521 -43.51 -3.56 -16.53
C GLN A 521 -42.63 -4.79 -16.79
N SER A 522 -42.41 -5.62 -15.77
CA SER A 522 -41.72 -6.90 -15.96
C SER A 522 -42.39 -7.71 -17.08
N GLY A 523 -41.61 -8.21 -18.04
CA GLY A 523 -42.07 -8.88 -19.26
C GLY A 523 -42.24 -7.97 -20.48
N THR A 524 -41.94 -6.67 -20.38
CA THR A 524 -42.06 -5.74 -21.50
C THR A 524 -40.98 -6.03 -22.56
N GLN A 525 -41.39 -6.29 -23.80
CA GLN A 525 -40.45 -6.55 -24.90
C GLN A 525 -40.04 -5.25 -25.61
N LEU A 526 -38.77 -5.14 -25.96
CA LEU A 526 -38.15 -3.93 -26.50
C LEU A 526 -37.32 -4.26 -27.74
N ARG A 527 -37.40 -3.40 -28.76
CA ARG A 527 -36.48 -3.36 -29.90
C ARG A 527 -36.00 -1.93 -30.11
N PHE A 528 -34.69 -1.73 -30.13
CA PHE A 528 -34.10 -0.40 -30.24
C PHE A 528 -33.82 -0.06 -31.70
N GLY A 529 -34.42 1.01 -32.22
CA GLY A 529 -34.11 1.62 -33.53
C GLY A 529 -34.78 1.00 -34.75
N SER A 530 -35.11 -0.29 -34.73
CA SER A 530 -35.77 -0.95 -35.86
C SER A 530 -36.75 -2.02 -35.37
N PRO A 531 -37.90 -2.22 -36.04
CA PRO A 531 -38.76 -3.37 -35.81
C PRO A 531 -38.06 -4.71 -36.07
N GLN A 532 -36.95 -4.73 -36.83
CA GLN A 532 -36.12 -5.92 -37.05
C GLN A 532 -34.92 -6.03 -36.09
N GLY A 533 -34.78 -5.09 -35.14
CA GLY A 533 -33.69 -5.13 -34.15
C GLY A 533 -33.83 -6.30 -33.18
N ARG A 534 -32.73 -6.63 -32.50
CA ARG A 534 -32.70 -7.70 -31.48
C ARG A 534 -33.83 -7.53 -30.46
N LEU A 535 -34.56 -8.61 -30.22
CA LEU A 535 -35.66 -8.65 -29.26
C LEU A 535 -35.11 -8.77 -27.84
N MET A 536 -35.39 -7.77 -27.02
CA MET A 536 -34.96 -7.69 -25.62
C MET A 536 -36.18 -7.71 -24.72
N GLU A 537 -36.03 -8.14 -23.47
CA GLU A 537 -37.10 -8.18 -22.48
C GLU A 537 -36.64 -7.50 -21.20
N PHE A 538 -37.48 -6.60 -20.68
CA PHE A 538 -37.29 -5.98 -19.36
C PHE A 538 -37.91 -6.85 -18.27
N VAL A 539 -37.12 -7.21 -17.27
CA VAL A 539 -37.54 -8.09 -16.17
C VAL A 539 -37.22 -7.42 -14.83
N ILE A 540 -38.15 -7.51 -13.88
CA ILE A 540 -37.94 -7.14 -12.49
C ILE A 540 -37.67 -8.42 -11.70
N GLU A 541 -36.50 -8.53 -11.09
CA GLU A 541 -36.10 -9.65 -10.23
C GLU A 541 -36.70 -9.41 -8.84
N GLY A 542 -37.61 -10.30 -8.44
CA GLY A 542 -38.36 -10.24 -7.18
C GLY A 542 -37.72 -11.01 -6.05
#